data_AF-A0A927E548-F1
#
_entry.id   AF-A0A927E548-F1
#
_cell.length_a   1.000
_cell.length_b   1.000
_cell.length_c   1.000
_cell.angle_alpha   90.00
_cell.angle_beta   90.00
_cell.angle_gamma   90.00
#
_symmetry.space_group_name_H-M   'P 1'
#
loop_
_entity.id
_entity.type
_entity.pdbx_description
1 polymer ?
#
loop_
_entity_poly.entity_id
_entity_poly.type
_entity_poly.pdbx_seq_one_letter_code
_entity_poly.pdbx_strand_id
1 'polypeptide(L)' 'MKLDPNERDFLQRVSIGWRLKPADREEDKIRQRMRRFGLVEVLMKPRRWSLTESGRLALHEARAGERDDG' A
#
# COMPACT_ATOMS: atom_id res chain seq x y z
N MET A 1 9.15 2.70 -9.47
CA MET A 1 9.09 3.67 -8.35
C MET A 1 9.57 2.94 -7.10
N LYS A 2 10.52 3.50 -6.33
CA LYS A 2 10.95 2.86 -5.08
C LYS A 2 9.95 3.22 -3.98
N LEU A 3 9.32 2.21 -3.39
CA LEU A 3 8.42 2.38 -2.24
C LEU A 3 9.26 2.53 -0.98
N ASP A 4 8.92 3.48 -0.13
CA ASP A 4 9.48 3.57 1.22
C ASP A 4 9.02 2.37 2.08
N PRO A 5 9.76 1.98 3.14
CA PRO A 5 9.39 0.85 3.99
C PRO A 5 7.96 0.94 4.55
N ASN A 6 7.53 2.15 4.95
CA ASN A 6 6.20 2.41 5.48
C ASN A 6 5.09 2.33 4.40
N GLU A 7 5.40 2.75 3.17
CA GLU A 7 4.47 2.63 2.04
C GLU A 7 4.27 1.16 1.67
N ARG A 8 5.37 0.39 1.64
CA ARG A 8 5.34 -1.05 1.40
C ARG A 8 4.58 -1.81 2.48
N ASP A 9 4.84 -1.52 3.76
CA ASP A 9 4.11 -2.13 4.89
C ASP A 9 2.60 -1.85 4.78
N PHE A 10 2.22 -0.60 4.44
CA PHE A 10 0.82 -0.27 4.19
C PHE A 10 0.21 -1.10 3.04
N LEU A 11 0.85 -1.15 1.88
CA LEU A 11 0.37 -1.93 0.73
C LEU A 11 0.28 -3.43 1.06
N GLN A 12 1.24 -3.96 1.84
CA GLN A 12 1.23 -5.34 2.29
C GLN A 12 0.05 -5.64 3.22
N ARG A 13 -0.24 -4.76 4.18
CA ARG A 13 -1.40 -4.88 5.08
C ARG A 13 -2.72 -4.84 4.31
N VAL A 14 -2.82 -3.95 3.32
CA VAL A 14 -3.99 -3.87 2.44
C VAL A 14 -4.13 -5.14 1.59
N SER A 15 -3.03 -5.70 1.09
CA SER A 15 -3.02 -6.93 0.29
C SER A 15 -3.64 -8.12 0.99
N ILE A 16 -3.45 -8.25 2.31
CA ILE A 16 -3.95 -9.36 3.10
C ILE A 16 -5.30 -9.05 3.77
N GLY A 17 -5.92 -7.92 3.42
CA GLY A 17 -7.21 -7.51 3.96
C GLY A 17 -7.17 -7.17 5.45
N TRP A 18 -6.00 -6.78 6.00
CA TRP A 18 -5.88 -6.49 7.43
C TRP A 18 -6.77 -5.29 7.80
N ARG A 19 -7.49 -5.42 8.92
CA ARG A 19 -8.18 -4.29 9.55
C ARG A 19 -7.17 -3.21 9.99
N LEU A 20 -7.09 -2.13 9.23
CA LEU A 20 -6.22 -1.00 9.54
C LEU A 20 -6.73 -0.26 10.78
N LYS A 21 -5.80 0.10 11.67
CA LYS A 21 -6.07 0.97 12.82
C LYS A 21 -6.36 2.41 12.34
N PRO A 22 -6.96 3.27 13.19
CA PRO A 22 -6.96 4.71 12.97
C PRO A 22 -5.53 5.16 12.63
N ALA A 23 -5.38 5.93 11.55
CA ALA A 23 -4.07 6.38 11.12
C ALA A 23 -3.58 7.54 11.99
N ASP A 24 -2.30 7.53 12.33
CA ASP A 24 -1.59 8.72 12.74
C ASP A 24 -1.35 9.67 11.56
N ARG A 25 -0.88 10.90 11.81
CA ARG A 25 -0.68 11.93 10.78
C ARG A 25 0.23 11.47 9.63
N GLU A 26 1.25 10.66 9.92
CA GLU A 26 2.16 10.12 8.91
C GLU A 26 1.54 8.99 8.10
N GLU A 27 0.83 8.07 8.75
CA GLU A 27 0.07 7.02 8.05
C GLU A 27 -1.00 7.61 7.14
N ASP A 28 -1.65 8.70 7.56
CA ASP A 28 -2.66 9.36 6.73
C ASP A 28 -2.04 9.96 5.46
N LYS A 29 -0.85 10.57 5.56
CA LYS A 29 -0.09 11.03 4.39
C LYS A 29 0.21 9.87 3.44
N ILE A 30 0.64 8.71 3.96
CA ILE A 30 0.91 7.52 3.14
C ILE A 30 -0.38 7.04 2.46
N ARG A 31 -1.48 6.91 3.20
CA ARG A 31 -2.79 6.51 2.66
C ARG A 31 -3.25 7.42 1.53
N GLN A 32 -3.17 8.73 1.74
CA GLN A 32 -3.53 9.73 0.73
C GLN A 32 -2.60 9.66 -0.48
N ARG A 33 -1.29 9.52 -0.26
CA ARG A 33 -0.28 9.42 -1.32
C ARG A 33 -0.49 8.18 -2.18
N MET A 34 -0.65 6.99 -1.58
CA MET A 34 -0.90 5.73 -2.29
C MET A 34 -2.20 5.77 -3.08
N ARG A 35 -3.24 6.40 -2.52
CA ARG A 35 -4.50 6.64 -3.23
C ARG A 35 -4.32 7.59 -4.41
N ARG A 36 -3.58 8.69 -4.23
CA ARG A 36 -3.29 9.67 -5.28
C ARG A 36 -2.50 9.06 -6.43
N PHE A 37 -1.59 8.12 -6.14
CA PHE A 37 -0.85 7.37 -7.15
C PHE A 37 -1.66 6.24 -7.80
N GLY A 38 -2.91 6.01 -7.39
CA GLY A 38 -3.75 4.95 -7.94
C GLY A 38 -3.30 3.54 -7.58
N LEU A 39 -2.49 3.38 -6.53
CA LEU A 39 -2.02 2.07 -6.04
C LEU A 39 -3.05 1.39 -5.13
N VAL A 40 -3.89 2.20 -4.48
CA VAL A 40 -5.01 1.73 -3.66
C VAL A 40 -6.27 2.50 -3.96
N GLU A 41 -7.39 1.84 -3.69
CA GLU A 41 -8.72 2.43 -3.74
C GLU A 41 -9.47 2.19 -2.44
N VAL A 42 -10.46 3.04 -2.18
CA VAL A 42 -11.37 2.89 -1.04
C VAL A 42 -12.70 2.38 -1.58
N LEU A 43 -12.97 1.11 -1.33
CA LEU A 43 -14.25 0.49 -1.66
C LEU A 43 -15.28 0.97 -0.64
N MET A 44 -16.43 1.42 -1.12
CA MET A 44 -17.57 1.82 -0.28
C MET A 44 -18.56 0.66 -0.26
N LYS A 45 -18.79 0.06 0.92
CA LYS A 45 -19.68 -1.09 1.22
C LYS A 45 -19.03 -2.50 1.11
N PRO A 46 -18.38 -2.99 2.18
CA PRO A 46 -17.99 -2.28 3.40
C PRO A 46 -16.81 -1.32 3.14
N ARG A 47 -16.68 -0.24 3.92
CA ARG A 47 -15.59 0.73 3.74
C ARG A 47 -14.24 0.06 4.04
N ARG A 48 -13.47 -0.24 2.98
CA ARG A 48 -12.16 -0.89 3.10
C ARG A 48 -11.19 -0.38 2.04
N TRP A 49 -9.91 -0.49 2.35
CA TRP A 49 -8.84 -0.27 1.39
C TRP A 49 -8.66 -1.54 0.55
N SER A 50 -8.43 -1.36 -0.75
CA SER A 50 -8.14 -2.44 -1.68
C SER A 50 -6.95 -2.05 -2.56
N LEU A 51 -6.11 -3.03 -2.90
CA LEU A 51 -5.05 -2.83 -3.90
C LEU A 51 -5.65 -2.81 -5.29
N THR A 52 -5.20 -1.85 -6.10
CA THR A 52 -5.41 -1.86 -7.54
C THR A 52 -4.41 -2.81 -8.19
N GLU A 53 -4.55 -3.03 -9.50
CA GLU A 53 -3.55 -3.78 -10.27
C GLU A 53 -2.16 -3.13 -10.20
N SER A 54 -2.09 -1.81 -10.38
CA SER A 54 -0.85 -1.05 -10.25
C SER A 54 -0.24 -1.15 -8.85
N GLY A 55 -1.07 -1.18 -7.80
CA GLY A 55 -0.59 -1.38 -6.43
C GLY A 55 0.02 -2.77 -6.19
N ARG A 56 -0.57 -3.82 -6.79
CA ARG A 56 -0.02 -5.18 -6.72
C ARG A 56 1.32 -5.28 -7.45
N LEU A 57 1.44 -4.68 -8.63
CA LEU A 57 2.69 -4.62 -9.39
C LEU A 57 3.77 -3.87 -8.60
N ALA A 58 3.48 -2.68 -8.10
CA ALA A 58 4.43 -1.89 -7.31
C ALA A 58 4.91 -2.65 -6.04
N LEU A 59 3.99 -3.35 -5.37
CA LEU A 59 4.34 -4.19 -4.21
C LEU A 59 5.22 -5.39 -4.59
N HIS A 60 4.96 -6.00 -5.76
CA HIS A 60 5.78 -7.10 -6.28
C HIS A 60 7.18 -6.63 -6.66
N GLU A 61 7.30 -5.52 -7.40
CA GLU A 61 8.58 -4.91 -7.77
C GLU A 61 9.41 -4.54 -6.53
N ALA A 62 8.76 -3.96 -5.50
CA ALA A 62 9.45 -3.63 -4.25
C ALA A 62 9.97 -4.87 -3.51
N ARG A 63 9.28 -6.02 -3.59
CA ARG A 63 9.76 -7.29 -3.02
C ARG A 63 10.87 -7.91 -3.86
N ALA A 64 10.83 -7.78 -5.17
CA ALA A 64 11.84 -8.31 -6.07
C ALA A 64 13.17 -7.56 -5.92
N GLY A 65 13.12 -6.23 -5.77
CA GLY A 65 14.31 -5.39 -5.59
C GLY A 65 15.08 -5.63 -4.28
N GLU A 66 14.50 -6.28 -3.28
CA GLU A 66 15.23 -6.70 -2.06
C GLU A 66 15.95 -8.04 -2.19
N ARG A 67 15.65 -8.83 -3.24
CA ARG A 67 16.31 -10.12 -3.46
C ARG A 67 17.61 -10.02 -4.25
N ASP A 68 17.95 -8.85 -4.78
CA ASP A 68 19.11 -8.61 -5.65
C ASP A 68 20.30 -7.95 -4.91
N ASP A 69 20.16 -7.68 -3.61
CA ASP A 69 21.19 -7.03 -2.76
C ASP A 69 21.92 -8.07 -1.86
N GLY A 70 22.07 -9.31 -2.34
CA GLY A 70 22.66 -10.44 -1.61
C GLY A 70 23.85 -11.09 -2.33
#